data_AF-A0A813G5W8-F1
#
_entry.id   AF-A0A813G5W8-F1
#
_cell.length_a   1.000
_cell.length_b   1.000
_cell.length_c   1.000
_cell.angle_alpha   90.00
_cell.angle_beta   90.00
_cell.angle_gamma   90.00
#
_symmetry.space_group_name_H-M   'P 1'
#
loop_
_entity.id
_entity.type
_entity.pdbx_description
1 polymer ?
#
loop_
_entity_poly.entity_id
_entity_poly.type
_entity_poly.pdbx_seq_one_letter_code
_entity_poly.pdbx_strand_id
1 'polypeptide(L)'
;MGGSTMSSEQFNTGGRNVGPGLTAAVIVSQWTWAATLLMSSNMGWRVGISGPFWYASGATVQILLFAVLAIQVKRRAPHMRTFMEVVKARFGTTTHCVMICFALLTNCIVTSMLLLGGASTISDLTGMSKIWAAFLIPLLSCWIYTMHGGLRATFFASYVHTTIIFLMLIIFGFTVYGGSGDSSGLYGSPSKVYNGLEKASIQGFFSATQPHFESSGCDFGAGERCVTSFLTMGSPSGLLFGITNIVGNFGTVFVDQSYWQSAVAAKPKSAVRGFLIGGLVWFAVPFCMATTTGLAGQSGRVAVSSVQALLDALVTAVLSKVMGSSGAFILLLQLFMAITSTGSAEIIAVSSILTYDIYYTYLNPELK
;
A
#
# COMPACT_ATOMS: atom_id res chain seq x y z
N MET A 1 11.29 29.79 15.25
CA MET A 1 11.93 29.82 13.92
C MET A 1 13.43 29.96 14.11
N GLY A 2 14.17 28.85 14.08
CA GLY A 2 15.63 28.85 14.13
C GLY A 2 16.13 28.25 12.82
N GLY A 3 16.63 29.10 11.92
CA GLY A 3 17.18 28.70 10.63
C GLY A 3 18.49 27.94 10.85
N SER A 4 18.42 26.62 10.89
CA SER A 4 19.61 25.79 10.64
C SER A 4 19.73 25.64 9.13
N THR A 5 20.88 26.01 8.57
CA THR A 5 21.20 25.74 7.17
C THR A 5 21.20 24.22 6.98
N MET A 6 20.16 23.69 6.32
CA MET A 6 20.06 22.26 6.04
C MET A 6 21.08 21.89 4.97
N SER A 7 22.09 21.08 5.33
CA SER A 7 22.98 20.49 4.33
C SER A 7 22.23 19.47 3.48
N SER A 8 22.70 19.20 2.25
CA SER A 8 22.13 18.18 1.37
C SER A 8 22.11 16.80 2.04
N GLU A 9 23.12 16.48 2.85
CA GLU A 9 23.15 15.25 3.63
C GLU A 9 22.05 15.23 4.70
N GLN A 10 21.81 16.32 5.41
CA GLN A 10 20.75 16.37 6.42
C GLN A 10 19.35 16.32 5.81
N PHE A 11 19.18 16.92 4.62
CA PHE A 11 17.95 16.84 3.84
C PHE A 11 17.64 15.41 3.39
N ASN A 12 18.64 14.67 2.89
CA ASN A 12 18.47 13.32 2.32
C ASN A 12 18.60 12.16 3.31
N THR A 13 19.17 12.38 4.51
CA THR A 13 19.38 11.31 5.52
C THR A 13 18.61 11.52 6.81
N GLY A 14 17.96 12.69 6.99
CA GLY A 14 17.26 13.04 8.23
C GLY A 14 18.17 13.04 9.46
N GLY A 15 19.49 13.13 9.28
CA GLY A 15 20.49 13.06 10.35
C GLY A 15 20.70 11.66 10.93
N ARG A 16 20.21 10.60 10.28
CA ARG A 16 20.40 9.17 10.66
C ARG A 16 20.00 8.84 12.12
N ASN A 17 19.09 9.61 12.70
CA ASN A 17 18.79 9.62 14.14
C ASN A 17 17.33 9.20 14.45
N VAL A 18 16.71 8.38 13.60
CA VAL A 18 15.29 7.99 13.73
C VAL A 18 15.14 6.75 14.63
N GLY A 19 14.21 6.83 15.61
CA GLY A 19 13.89 5.77 16.55
C GLY A 19 13.00 4.66 15.95
N PRO A 20 12.92 3.49 16.60
CA PRO A 20 12.30 2.29 16.01
C PRO A 20 10.79 2.44 15.76
N GLY A 21 10.05 3.13 16.64
CA GLY A 21 8.61 3.36 16.45
C GLY A 21 8.30 4.27 15.26
N LEU A 22 9.06 5.37 15.13
CA LEU A 22 8.94 6.27 13.97
C LEU A 22 9.37 5.57 12.68
N THR A 23 10.43 4.76 12.71
CA THR A 23 10.82 3.93 11.57
C THR A 23 9.71 2.94 11.18
N ALA A 24 9.09 2.25 12.14
CA ALA A 24 7.99 1.34 11.86
C ALA A 24 6.79 2.07 11.22
N ALA A 25 6.40 3.23 11.77
CA ALA A 25 5.32 4.03 11.21
C ALA A 25 5.63 4.51 9.79
N VAL A 26 6.85 4.98 9.52
CA VAL A 26 7.29 5.40 8.17
C VAL A 26 7.21 4.23 7.19
N ILE A 27 7.67 3.04 7.59
CA ILE A 27 7.60 1.85 6.75
C ILE A 27 6.15 1.50 6.41
N VAL A 28 5.27 1.49 7.41
CA VAL A 28 3.84 1.24 7.19
C VAL A 28 3.25 2.28 6.25
N SER A 29 3.56 3.56 6.47
CA SER A 29 3.07 4.68 5.65
C SER A 29 3.49 4.55 4.19
N GLN A 30 4.79 4.35 3.92
CA GLN A 30 5.35 4.29 2.58
C GLN A 30 4.91 3.04 1.79
N TRP A 31 4.55 1.97 2.49
CA TRP A 31 4.03 0.74 1.88
C TRP A 31 2.50 0.74 1.76
N THR A 32 1.82 1.71 2.38
CA THR A 32 0.37 1.85 2.25
C THR A 32 0.06 2.69 1.02
N TRP A 33 0.03 2.02 -0.13
CA TRP A 33 -0.36 2.63 -1.39
C TRP A 33 -1.88 2.72 -1.55
N ALA A 34 -2.35 3.54 -2.49
CA ALA A 34 -3.75 3.52 -2.90
C ALA A 34 -4.17 2.09 -3.33
N ALA A 35 -3.30 1.40 -4.06
CA ALA A 35 -3.49 -0.01 -4.42
C ALA A 35 -3.62 -0.94 -3.21
N THR A 36 -2.84 -0.71 -2.15
CA THR A 36 -2.92 -1.48 -0.90
C THR A 36 -4.30 -1.44 -0.28
N LEU A 37 -5.04 -0.34 -0.41
CA LEU A 37 -6.39 -0.20 0.13
C LEU A 37 -7.46 -0.68 -0.87
N LEU A 38 -7.31 -0.32 -2.14
CA LEU A 38 -8.31 -0.58 -3.18
C LEU A 38 -8.21 -2.00 -3.78
N MET A 39 -7.00 -2.41 -4.20
CA MET A 39 -6.76 -3.70 -4.83
C MET A 39 -6.93 -4.86 -3.86
N SER A 40 -6.49 -4.72 -2.61
CA SER A 40 -6.70 -5.74 -1.58
C SER A 40 -8.20 -6.01 -1.37
N SER A 41 -9.01 -4.96 -1.29
CA SER A 41 -10.47 -5.02 -1.15
C SER A 41 -11.15 -5.60 -2.38
N ASN A 42 -10.67 -5.25 -3.58
CA ASN A 42 -11.10 -5.85 -4.83
C ASN A 42 -10.87 -7.37 -4.83
N MET A 43 -9.69 -7.81 -4.40
CA MET A 43 -9.40 -9.24 -4.27
C MET A 43 -10.25 -9.90 -3.17
N GLY A 44 -10.56 -9.21 -2.08
CA GLY A 44 -11.54 -9.67 -1.09
C GLY A 44 -12.93 -9.92 -1.67
N TRP A 45 -13.40 -9.04 -2.54
CA TRP A 45 -14.68 -9.20 -3.20
C TRP A 45 -14.67 -10.32 -4.24
N ARG A 46 -13.59 -10.42 -5.04
CA ARG A 46 -13.45 -11.42 -6.10
C ARG A 46 -13.20 -12.83 -5.58
N VAL A 47 -12.30 -12.95 -4.60
CA VAL A 47 -11.78 -14.24 -4.16
C VAL A 47 -11.97 -14.57 -2.69
N GLY A 48 -12.85 -13.83 -2.02
CA GLY A 48 -13.17 -14.08 -0.62
C GLY A 48 -11.95 -13.88 0.27
N ILE A 49 -11.91 -14.57 1.40
CA ILE A 49 -10.88 -14.38 2.44
C ILE A 49 -9.46 -14.69 1.97
N SER A 50 -9.31 -15.53 0.93
CA SER A 50 -8.02 -15.87 0.33
C SER A 50 -7.31 -14.65 -0.27
N GLY A 51 -8.05 -13.73 -0.88
CA GLY A 51 -7.50 -12.53 -1.53
C GLY A 51 -6.80 -11.56 -0.56
N PRO A 52 -7.50 -11.09 0.49
CA PRO A 52 -6.94 -10.26 1.54
C PRO A 52 -5.70 -10.88 2.17
N PHE A 53 -5.76 -12.19 2.46
CA PHE A 53 -4.64 -12.90 3.07
C PHE A 53 -3.42 -12.96 2.14
N TRP A 54 -3.60 -13.34 0.87
CA TRP A 54 -2.49 -13.43 -0.08
C TRP A 54 -1.91 -12.06 -0.46
N TYR A 55 -2.73 -11.01 -0.50
CA TYR A 55 -2.26 -9.64 -0.67
C TYR A 55 -1.37 -9.23 0.51
N ALA A 56 -1.90 -9.35 1.73
CA ALA A 56 -1.22 -8.90 2.94
C ALA A 56 0.03 -9.74 3.25
N SER A 57 -0.07 -11.07 3.24
CA SER A 57 1.05 -11.96 3.52
C SER A 57 2.15 -11.84 2.46
N GLY A 58 1.78 -11.78 1.17
CA GLY A 58 2.74 -11.72 0.07
C GLY A 58 3.63 -10.48 0.11
N ALA A 59 3.05 -9.33 0.46
CA ALA A 59 3.82 -8.09 0.62
C ALA A 59 4.57 -8.04 1.97
N THR A 60 4.02 -8.58 3.07
CA THR A 60 4.76 -8.69 4.34
C THR A 60 6.04 -9.51 4.20
N VAL A 61 6.04 -10.59 3.42
CA VAL A 61 7.27 -11.37 3.13
C VAL A 61 8.35 -10.48 2.52
N GLN A 62 7.98 -9.60 1.60
CA GLN A 62 8.91 -8.67 0.95
C GLN A 62 9.45 -7.63 1.95
N ILE A 63 8.61 -7.09 2.84
CA ILE A 63 9.05 -6.16 3.90
C ILE A 63 10.12 -6.82 4.77
N LEU A 64 9.84 -8.04 5.22
CA LEU A 64 10.70 -8.78 6.13
C LEU A 64 12.03 -9.16 5.46
N LEU A 65 12.02 -9.55 4.19
CA LEU A 65 13.25 -9.83 3.45
C LEU A 65 14.05 -8.55 3.15
N PHE A 66 13.37 -7.47 2.79
CA PHE A 66 14.01 -6.16 2.61
C PHE A 66 14.70 -5.71 3.90
N ALA A 67 14.05 -5.91 5.06
CA ALA A 67 14.62 -5.61 6.37
C ALA A 67 15.99 -6.28 6.57
N VAL A 68 16.11 -7.56 6.22
CA VAL A 68 17.37 -8.33 6.33
C VAL A 68 18.47 -7.69 5.48
N LEU A 69 18.17 -7.33 4.22
CA LEU A 69 19.14 -6.65 3.35
C LEU A 69 19.51 -5.27 3.88
N ALA A 70 18.52 -4.47 4.30
CA ALA A 70 18.73 -3.14 4.85
C ALA A 70 19.69 -3.17 6.05
N ILE A 71 19.57 -4.19 6.92
CA ILE A 71 20.46 -4.40 8.05
C ILE A 71 21.89 -4.72 7.58
N GLN A 72 22.05 -5.64 6.62
CA GLN A 72 23.37 -6.03 6.12
C GLN A 72 24.09 -4.86 5.44
N VAL A 73 23.36 -4.10 4.63
CA VAL A 73 23.88 -2.89 3.99
C VAL A 73 24.28 -1.87 5.05
N LYS A 74 23.48 -1.66 6.09
CA LYS A 74 23.81 -0.72 7.16
C LYS A 74 25.04 -1.14 7.98
N ARG A 75 25.30 -2.45 8.11
CA ARG A 75 26.51 -2.98 8.76
C ARG A 75 27.76 -2.81 7.90
N ARG A 76 27.64 -2.86 6.57
CA ARG A 76 28.78 -2.87 5.64
C ARG A 76 29.06 -1.51 4.98
N ALA A 77 28.03 -0.71 4.76
CA ALA A 77 28.07 0.60 4.10
C ALA A 77 27.21 1.63 4.88
N PRO A 78 27.57 1.94 6.14
CA PRO A 78 26.76 2.81 7.02
C PRO A 78 26.60 4.25 6.52
N HIS A 79 27.52 4.71 5.66
CA HIS A 79 27.54 6.07 5.11
C HIS A 79 26.92 6.18 3.71
N MET A 80 26.35 5.10 3.17
CA MET A 80 25.69 5.18 1.86
C MET A 80 24.53 6.18 1.90
N ARG A 81 24.30 6.84 0.77
CA ARG A 81 23.21 7.79 0.55
C ARG A 81 22.10 7.14 -0.29
N THR A 82 22.49 6.30 -1.24
CA THR A 82 21.58 5.50 -2.08
C THR A 82 22.06 4.04 -2.13
N PHE A 83 21.15 3.12 -2.43
CA PHE A 83 21.55 1.71 -2.59
C PHE A 83 22.44 1.51 -3.83
N MET A 84 22.33 2.42 -4.79
CA MET A 84 23.08 2.39 -6.05
C MET A 84 24.57 2.69 -5.85
N GLU A 85 24.94 3.48 -4.84
CA GLU A 85 26.34 3.63 -4.45
C GLU A 85 26.99 2.28 -4.07
N VAL A 86 26.23 1.40 -3.40
CA VAL A 86 26.68 0.04 -3.07
C VAL A 86 26.78 -0.82 -4.33
N VAL A 87 25.81 -0.71 -5.24
CA VAL A 87 25.83 -1.41 -6.53
C VAL A 87 27.07 -1.02 -7.34
N LYS A 88 27.36 0.28 -7.44
CA LYS A 88 28.55 0.78 -8.15
C LYS A 88 29.83 0.26 -7.53
N ALA A 89 29.95 0.33 -6.21
CA ALA A 89 31.14 -0.12 -5.49
C ALA A 89 31.37 -1.64 -5.65
N ARG A 90 30.31 -2.43 -5.80
CA ARG A 90 30.41 -3.90 -5.89
C ARG A 90 30.49 -4.44 -7.31
N PHE A 91 29.74 -3.87 -8.24
CA PHE A 91 29.53 -4.41 -9.60
C PHE A 91 30.03 -3.49 -10.71
N GLY A 92 30.48 -2.28 -10.36
CA GLY A 92 31.05 -1.32 -11.31
C GLY A 92 30.00 -0.44 -12.00
N THR A 93 30.50 0.38 -12.92
CA THR A 93 29.76 1.48 -13.56
C THR A 93 28.63 0.99 -14.47
N THR A 94 28.82 -0.09 -15.23
CA THR A 94 27.80 -0.59 -16.16
C THR A 94 26.54 -1.02 -15.42
N THR A 95 26.69 -1.84 -14.37
CA THR A 95 25.57 -2.27 -13.53
C THR A 95 24.92 -1.10 -12.79
N HIS A 96 25.72 -0.11 -12.37
CA HIS A 96 25.20 1.10 -11.76
C HIS A 96 24.25 1.86 -12.70
N CYS A 97 24.63 2.09 -13.96
CA CYS A 97 23.78 2.76 -14.94
C CYS A 97 22.48 1.99 -15.21
N VAL A 98 22.55 0.66 -15.35
CA VAL A 98 21.36 -0.19 -15.53
C VAL A 98 20.42 -0.08 -14.33
N MET A 99 20.97 -0.10 -13.10
CA MET A 99 20.16 0.03 -11.89
C MET A 99 19.56 1.42 -11.72
N ILE A 100 20.24 2.49 -12.13
CA ILE A 100 19.66 3.84 -12.18
C ILE A 100 18.42 3.85 -13.08
N CYS A 101 18.50 3.25 -14.27
CA CYS A 101 17.35 3.16 -15.18
C CYS A 101 16.19 2.41 -14.53
N PHE A 102 16.44 1.24 -13.92
CA PHE A 102 15.37 0.48 -13.26
C PHE A 102 14.78 1.20 -12.04
N ALA A 103 15.60 1.89 -11.25
CA ALA A 103 15.12 2.68 -10.12
C ALA A 103 14.19 3.80 -10.60
N LEU A 104 14.65 4.63 -11.55
CA LEU A 104 13.81 5.71 -12.09
C LEU A 104 12.51 5.20 -12.74
N LEU A 105 12.56 4.08 -13.49
CA LEU A 105 11.36 3.45 -14.03
C LEU A 105 10.40 2.97 -12.93
N THR A 106 10.94 2.40 -11.86
CA THR A 106 10.15 1.96 -10.69
C THR A 106 9.46 3.15 -10.04
N ASN A 107 10.21 4.22 -9.73
CA ASN A 107 9.65 5.44 -9.15
C ASN A 107 8.58 6.07 -10.06
N CYS A 108 8.76 6.03 -11.39
CA CYS A 108 7.72 6.45 -12.35
C CYS A 108 6.45 5.60 -12.27
N ILE A 109 6.57 4.27 -12.24
CA ILE A 109 5.43 3.36 -12.17
C ILE A 109 4.68 3.53 -10.85
N VAL A 110 5.40 3.56 -9.72
CA VAL A 110 4.82 3.74 -8.38
C VAL A 110 4.10 5.08 -8.28
N THR A 111 4.76 6.17 -8.69
CA THR A 111 4.15 7.51 -8.69
C THR A 111 2.90 7.56 -9.58
N SER A 112 2.95 6.97 -10.77
CA SER A 112 1.79 6.93 -11.69
C SER A 112 0.61 6.19 -11.08
N MET A 113 0.86 5.04 -10.43
CA MET A 113 -0.17 4.25 -9.77
C MET A 113 -0.85 5.01 -8.62
N LEU A 114 -0.07 5.74 -7.81
CA LEU A 114 -0.59 6.54 -6.71
C LEU A 114 -1.49 7.68 -7.22
N LEU A 115 -1.06 8.37 -8.28
CA LEU A 115 -1.81 9.47 -8.88
C LEU A 115 -3.12 8.99 -9.51
N LEU A 116 -3.08 7.87 -10.24
CA LEU A 116 -4.28 7.30 -10.87
C LEU A 116 -5.31 6.85 -9.83
N GLY A 117 -4.89 6.17 -8.76
CA GLY A 117 -5.80 5.73 -7.70
C GLY A 117 -6.46 6.89 -6.95
N GLY A 118 -5.69 7.94 -6.63
CA GLY A 118 -6.23 9.15 -6.00
C GLY A 118 -7.15 9.94 -6.91
N ALA A 119 -6.73 10.15 -8.15
CA ALA A 119 -7.49 10.90 -9.14
C ALA A 119 -8.83 10.21 -9.45
N SER A 120 -8.85 8.89 -9.56
CA SER A 120 -10.10 8.16 -9.78
C SER A 120 -11.06 8.34 -8.61
N THR A 121 -10.56 8.21 -7.38
CA THR A 121 -11.41 8.36 -6.19
C THR A 121 -11.98 9.78 -6.07
N ILE A 122 -11.17 10.82 -6.32
CA ILE A 122 -11.67 12.21 -6.35
C ILE A 122 -12.74 12.37 -7.41
N SER A 123 -12.52 11.80 -8.60
CA SER A 123 -13.46 11.87 -9.71
C SER A 123 -14.80 11.21 -9.36
N ASP A 124 -14.76 10.03 -8.75
CA ASP A 124 -15.96 9.29 -8.36
C ASP A 124 -16.77 10.02 -7.26
N LEU A 125 -16.12 10.81 -6.42
CA LEU A 125 -16.76 11.53 -5.31
C LEU A 125 -17.26 12.93 -5.66
N THR A 126 -16.55 13.63 -6.54
CA THR A 126 -16.78 15.06 -6.81
C THR A 126 -17.21 15.34 -8.24
N GLY A 127 -17.10 14.36 -9.14
CA GLY A 127 -17.27 14.57 -10.58
C GLY A 127 -16.12 15.33 -11.24
N MET A 128 -15.05 15.65 -10.51
CA MET A 128 -13.87 16.33 -11.07
C MET A 128 -13.20 15.45 -12.13
N SER A 129 -12.64 16.08 -13.17
CA SER A 129 -11.83 15.35 -14.17
C SER A 129 -10.61 14.69 -13.51
N LYS A 130 -10.39 13.41 -13.84
CA LYS A 130 -9.22 12.65 -13.37
C LYS A 130 -7.90 13.35 -13.69
N ILE A 131 -7.82 14.06 -14.82
CA ILE A 131 -6.60 14.79 -15.23
C ILE A 131 -6.28 15.93 -14.24
N TRP A 132 -7.28 16.73 -13.90
CA TRP A 132 -7.11 17.84 -12.95
C TRP A 132 -6.81 17.33 -11.54
N ALA A 133 -7.51 16.27 -11.11
CA ALA A 133 -7.24 15.63 -9.82
C ALA A 133 -5.80 15.09 -9.75
N ALA A 134 -5.34 14.38 -10.79
CA ALA A 134 -3.98 13.83 -10.85
C ALA A 134 -2.89 14.93 -10.80
N PHE A 135 -3.15 16.11 -11.35
CA PHE A 135 -2.22 17.24 -11.32
C PHE A 135 -2.22 17.95 -9.95
N LEU A 136 -3.40 18.16 -9.37
CA LEU A 136 -3.56 18.91 -8.11
C LEU A 136 -3.08 18.14 -6.88
N ILE A 137 -3.29 16.82 -6.84
CA ILE A 137 -2.89 15.98 -5.69
C ILE A 137 -1.40 16.20 -5.34
N PRO A 138 -0.41 15.95 -6.21
CA PRO A 138 1.00 16.06 -5.85
C PRO A 138 1.45 17.50 -5.59
N LEU A 139 0.85 18.49 -6.28
CA LEU A 139 1.13 19.92 -6.07
C LEU A 139 0.69 20.41 -4.70
N LEU A 140 -0.55 20.08 -4.31
CA LEU A 140 -1.14 20.55 -3.05
C LEU A 140 -0.66 19.73 -1.85
N SER A 141 -0.44 18.43 -2.05
CA SER A 141 -0.16 17.52 -0.95
C SER A 141 1.32 17.33 -0.68
N CYS A 142 2.14 17.03 -1.69
CA CYS A 142 3.51 16.58 -1.46
C CYS A 142 4.52 17.74 -1.52
N TRP A 143 4.35 18.66 -2.47
CA TRP A 143 5.38 19.65 -2.79
C TRP A 143 5.72 20.59 -1.63
N ILE A 144 4.72 21.16 -0.96
CA ILE A 144 4.91 22.26 -0.02
C ILE A 144 5.78 21.84 1.18
N TYR A 145 5.45 20.73 1.84
CA TYR A 145 6.20 20.30 3.03
C TYR A 145 7.47 19.50 2.69
N THR A 146 7.51 18.82 1.53
CA THR A 146 8.70 18.07 1.10
C THR A 146 9.84 19.02 0.76
N MET A 147 9.54 20.12 0.05
CA MET A 147 10.53 21.11 -0.33
C MET A 147 11.16 21.82 0.88
N HIS A 148 10.35 22.17 1.89
CA HIS A 148 10.83 22.96 3.03
C HIS A 148 11.37 22.12 4.19
N GLY A 149 10.91 20.87 4.32
CA GLY A 149 11.17 20.06 5.52
C GLY A 149 12.16 18.91 5.35
N GLY A 150 12.41 18.47 4.11
CA GLY A 150 13.27 17.31 3.81
C GLY A 150 12.84 16.02 4.50
N LEU A 151 13.74 15.02 4.55
CA LEU A 151 13.40 13.67 5.01
C LEU A 151 12.86 13.62 6.45
N ARG A 152 13.35 14.50 7.34
CA ARG A 152 12.95 14.50 8.75
C ARG A 152 11.51 14.98 8.95
N ALA A 153 11.08 16.00 8.19
CA ALA A 153 9.70 16.44 8.19
C ALA A 153 8.79 15.40 7.53
N THR A 154 9.24 14.79 6.43
CA THR A 154 8.53 13.69 5.76
C THR A 154 8.29 12.51 6.70
N PHE A 155 9.24 12.20 7.59
CA PHE A 155 9.08 11.12 8.56
C PHE A 155 8.02 11.45 9.63
N PHE A 156 8.03 12.68 10.13
CA PHE A 156 7.00 13.12 11.06
C PHE A 156 5.61 13.16 10.41
N ALA A 157 5.53 13.68 9.17
CA ALA A 157 4.28 13.65 8.39
C ALA A 157 3.79 12.22 8.17
N SER A 158 4.68 11.28 7.83
CA SER A 158 4.36 9.86 7.66
C SER A 158 3.76 9.22 8.92
N TYR A 159 4.26 9.59 10.11
CA TYR A 159 3.66 9.15 11.37
C TYR A 159 2.22 9.64 11.54
N VAL A 160 1.96 10.91 11.22
CA VAL A 160 0.61 11.50 11.27
C VAL A 160 -0.29 10.83 10.23
N HIS A 161 0.16 10.68 8.99
CA HIS A 161 -0.58 10.00 7.92
C HIS A 161 -0.95 8.58 8.31
N THR A 162 0.01 7.81 8.83
CA THR A 162 -0.22 6.44 9.30
C THR A 162 -1.25 6.38 10.42
N THR A 163 -1.16 7.31 11.39
CA THR A 163 -2.12 7.39 12.50
C THR A 163 -3.54 7.64 11.98
N ILE A 164 -3.70 8.58 11.04
CA ILE A 164 -5.00 8.88 10.41
C ILE A 164 -5.53 7.66 9.64
N ILE A 165 -4.68 6.98 8.87
CA ILE A 165 -5.06 5.77 8.13
C ILE A 165 -5.58 4.68 9.09
N PHE A 166 -4.89 4.43 10.20
CA PHE A 166 -5.34 3.44 11.19
C PHE A 166 -6.67 3.83 11.85
N LEU A 167 -6.85 5.10 12.22
CA LEU A 167 -8.12 5.56 12.78
C LEU A 167 -9.29 5.32 11.82
N MET A 168 -9.08 5.55 10.52
CA MET A 168 -10.09 5.30 9.50
C MET A 168 -10.39 3.81 9.31
N LEU A 169 -9.36 2.95 9.33
CA LEU A 169 -9.56 1.49 9.29
C LEU A 169 -10.38 1.01 10.48
N ILE A 170 -10.11 1.55 11.67
CA ILE A 170 -10.86 1.24 12.89
C ILE A 170 -12.31 1.68 12.75
N ILE A 171 -12.56 2.89 12.25
CA ILE A 171 -13.92 3.38 11.97
C ILE A 171 -14.64 2.45 11.00
N PHE A 172 -14.01 2.07 9.88
CA PHE A 172 -14.64 1.16 8.91
C PHE A 172 -14.92 -0.21 9.53
N GLY A 173 -13.95 -0.78 10.24
CA GLY A 173 -14.08 -2.08 10.90
C GLY A 173 -15.21 -2.11 11.91
N PHE A 174 -15.28 -1.14 12.82
CA PHE A 174 -16.38 -1.04 13.78
C PHE A 174 -17.72 -0.79 13.11
N THR A 175 -17.77 0.01 12.04
CA THR A 175 -19.04 0.25 11.34
C THR A 175 -19.59 -1.03 10.70
N VAL A 176 -18.74 -1.81 10.04
CA VAL A 176 -19.13 -3.03 9.34
C VAL A 176 -19.39 -4.20 10.30
N TYR A 177 -18.59 -4.34 11.36
CA TYR A 177 -18.64 -5.50 12.25
C TYR A 177 -19.29 -5.23 13.61
N GLY A 178 -19.57 -3.98 13.99
CA GLY A 178 -20.19 -3.62 15.27
C GLY A 178 -21.29 -2.56 15.18
N GLY A 179 -21.62 -2.11 13.97
CA GLY A 179 -22.69 -1.13 13.74
C GLY A 179 -24.09 -1.71 13.86
N SER A 180 -25.11 -0.84 13.81
CA SER A 180 -26.53 -1.24 13.82
C SER A 180 -26.93 -2.13 12.63
N GLY A 181 -26.13 -2.14 11.57
CA GLY A 181 -26.48 -2.74 10.29
C GLY A 181 -27.59 -1.95 9.59
N ASP A 182 -28.04 -2.46 8.44
CA ASP A 182 -29.22 -2.00 7.73
C ASP A 182 -30.32 -3.06 7.73
N SER A 183 -31.44 -2.76 7.06
CA SER A 183 -32.57 -3.69 6.86
C SER A 183 -32.21 -4.93 6.04
N SER A 184 -31.08 -4.94 5.34
CA SER A 184 -30.60 -6.11 4.60
C SER A 184 -30.03 -7.19 5.53
N GLY A 185 -29.56 -6.81 6.72
CA GLY A 185 -28.97 -7.72 7.69
C GLY A 185 -27.66 -8.35 7.23
N LEU A 186 -26.97 -7.73 6.26
CA LEU A 186 -25.75 -8.27 5.62
C LEU A 186 -24.45 -7.75 6.25
N TYR A 187 -24.54 -6.77 7.17
CA TYR A 187 -23.44 -6.24 7.98
C TYR A 187 -23.98 -5.75 9.35
N GLY A 188 -23.07 -5.34 10.24
CA GLY A 188 -23.36 -4.92 11.62
C GLY A 188 -22.99 -5.95 12.69
N SER A 189 -22.62 -7.17 12.29
CA SER A 189 -21.96 -8.14 13.16
C SER A 189 -21.12 -9.12 12.33
N PRO A 190 -20.08 -9.77 12.91
CA PRO A 190 -19.32 -10.80 12.20
C PRO A 190 -20.20 -11.94 11.70
N SER A 191 -21.20 -12.35 12.50
CA SER A 191 -22.16 -13.39 12.12
C SER A 191 -23.03 -13.00 10.94
N LYS A 192 -23.45 -11.73 10.85
CA LYS A 192 -24.24 -11.23 9.70
C LYS A 192 -23.42 -11.25 8.41
N VAL A 193 -22.17 -10.78 8.47
CA VAL A 193 -21.26 -10.82 7.32
C VAL A 193 -20.96 -12.26 6.89
N TYR A 194 -20.70 -13.15 7.85
CA TYR A 194 -20.49 -14.58 7.60
C TYR A 194 -21.69 -15.22 6.89
N ASN A 195 -22.91 -15.05 7.44
CA ASN A 195 -24.14 -15.59 6.86
C ASN A 195 -24.42 -15.01 5.47
N GLY A 196 -24.08 -13.73 5.25
CA GLY A 196 -24.21 -13.09 3.95
C GLY A 196 -23.24 -13.66 2.91
N LEU A 197 -21.99 -13.93 3.30
CA LEU A 197 -21.00 -14.58 2.45
C LEU A 197 -21.38 -16.03 2.10
N GLU A 198 -21.95 -16.77 3.05
CA GLU A 198 -22.47 -18.12 2.82
C GLU A 198 -23.62 -18.10 1.82
N LYS A 199 -24.57 -17.18 1.99
CA LYS A 199 -25.66 -16.96 1.01
C LYS A 199 -25.13 -16.53 -0.37
N ALA A 200 -24.08 -15.71 -0.42
CA ALA A 200 -23.44 -15.30 -1.67
C ALA A 200 -22.75 -16.48 -2.36
N SER A 201 -22.15 -17.39 -1.59
CA SER A 201 -21.50 -18.62 -2.06
C SER A 201 -22.52 -19.56 -2.74
N ILE A 202 -23.70 -19.73 -2.14
CA ILE A 202 -24.76 -20.62 -2.66
C ILE A 202 -25.43 -20.08 -3.93
N GLN A 203 -25.56 -18.76 -4.07
CA GLN A 203 -26.30 -18.14 -5.16
C GLN A 203 -25.49 -17.93 -6.44
N GLY A 204 -24.22 -18.36 -6.48
CA GLY A 204 -23.43 -18.41 -7.70
C GLY A 204 -23.40 -17.05 -8.42
N PHE A 205 -22.96 -15.99 -7.75
CA PHE A 205 -22.79 -14.69 -8.41
C PHE A 205 -21.55 -14.70 -9.31
N PHE A 206 -21.61 -15.50 -10.38
CA PHE A 206 -20.53 -15.81 -11.33
C PHE A 206 -20.15 -14.64 -12.25
N SER A 207 -20.84 -13.49 -12.19
CA SER A 207 -20.35 -12.26 -12.82
C SER A 207 -19.10 -11.69 -12.12
N ALA A 208 -18.81 -12.17 -10.90
CA ALA A 208 -17.63 -11.86 -10.11
C ALA A 208 -16.55 -12.96 -10.25
N THR A 209 -15.85 -12.98 -11.38
CA THR A 209 -14.51 -13.57 -11.61
C THR A 209 -14.25 -15.08 -11.60
N GLN A 210 -13.38 -15.46 -12.56
CA GLN A 210 -12.22 -16.38 -12.52
C GLN A 210 -12.35 -17.72 -11.76
N PRO A 211 -11.73 -18.82 -12.24
CA PRO A 211 -11.91 -20.15 -11.65
C PRO A 211 -11.57 -20.16 -10.15
N HIS A 212 -12.62 -20.37 -9.36
CA HIS A 212 -12.56 -20.56 -7.92
C HIS A 212 -12.63 -22.04 -7.57
N PHE A 213 -12.20 -22.40 -6.36
CA PHE A 213 -12.38 -23.76 -5.88
C PHE A 213 -13.86 -24.02 -5.63
N GLU A 214 -14.43 -24.88 -6.46
CA GLU A 214 -15.72 -25.51 -6.24
C GLU A 214 -15.49 -26.70 -5.29
N SER A 215 -16.28 -26.80 -4.22
CA SER A 215 -16.20 -27.97 -3.35
C SER A 215 -16.50 -29.25 -4.14
N SER A 216 -15.85 -30.36 -3.80
CA SER A 216 -16.08 -31.66 -4.43
C SER A 216 -16.49 -32.69 -3.36
N GLY A 217 -17.29 -33.68 -3.75
CA GLY A 217 -17.78 -34.73 -2.83
C GLY A 217 -19.03 -34.37 -2.03
N CYS A 218 -19.84 -33.41 -2.50
CA CYS A 218 -21.07 -33.01 -1.83
C CYS A 218 -22.14 -34.10 -1.97
N ASP A 219 -22.80 -34.45 -0.86
CA ASP A 219 -23.91 -35.38 -0.85
C ASP A 219 -25.19 -34.69 -1.31
N PHE A 220 -25.48 -34.81 -2.61
CA PHE A 220 -26.71 -34.30 -3.21
C PHE A 220 -27.98 -34.93 -2.58
N GLY A 221 -27.87 -36.11 -1.95
CA GLY A 221 -28.95 -36.78 -1.22
C GLY A 221 -29.25 -36.16 0.15
N ALA A 222 -28.25 -35.53 0.78
CA ALA A 222 -28.41 -34.75 2.02
C ALA A 222 -28.78 -33.28 1.76
N GLY A 223 -28.95 -32.89 0.49
CA GLY A 223 -29.24 -31.51 0.09
C GLY A 223 -28.01 -30.61 0.01
N GLU A 224 -26.80 -31.18 0.06
CA GLU A 224 -25.56 -30.41 -0.11
C GLU A 224 -25.40 -29.94 -1.56
N ARG A 225 -24.79 -28.77 -1.75
CA ARG A 225 -24.46 -28.22 -3.06
C ARG A 225 -22.97 -27.95 -3.13
N CYS A 226 -22.34 -28.43 -4.19
CA CYS A 226 -20.98 -28.05 -4.51
C CYS A 226 -20.97 -26.61 -5.03
N VAL A 227 -20.47 -25.69 -4.19
CA VAL A 227 -20.45 -24.25 -4.49
C VAL A 227 -19.12 -23.65 -4.09
N THR A 228 -18.75 -22.56 -4.76
CA THR A 228 -17.55 -21.81 -4.42
C THR A 228 -17.75 -21.07 -3.10
N SER A 229 -16.88 -21.32 -2.11
CA SER A 229 -16.99 -20.69 -0.79
C SER A 229 -16.09 -19.45 -0.70
N PHE A 230 -16.66 -18.28 -0.41
CA PHE A 230 -15.87 -17.06 -0.15
C PHE A 230 -15.08 -17.11 1.17
N LEU A 231 -15.29 -18.14 1.98
CA LEU A 231 -14.61 -18.35 3.26
C LEU A 231 -13.43 -19.34 3.15
N THR A 232 -13.22 -19.94 1.98
CA THR A 232 -12.11 -20.89 1.78
C THR A 232 -10.79 -20.19 1.50
N MET A 233 -9.71 -20.74 2.06
CA MET A 233 -8.34 -20.40 1.66
C MET A 233 -7.91 -21.13 0.38
N GLY A 234 -8.63 -22.17 -0.02
CA GLY A 234 -8.31 -23.04 -1.15
C GLY A 234 -8.57 -22.45 -2.54
N SER A 235 -8.62 -21.12 -2.71
CA SER A 235 -8.87 -20.49 -4.02
C SER A 235 -7.62 -20.56 -4.93
N PRO A 236 -7.68 -21.21 -6.11
CA PRO A 236 -6.57 -21.25 -7.05
C PRO A 236 -6.26 -19.86 -7.62
N SER A 237 -7.30 -19.07 -7.91
CA SER A 237 -7.17 -17.68 -8.34
C SER A 237 -6.54 -16.80 -7.25
N GLY A 238 -6.89 -17.03 -5.98
CA GLY A 238 -6.26 -16.35 -4.85
C GLY A 238 -4.77 -16.70 -4.69
N LEU A 239 -4.42 -17.99 -4.83
CA LEU A 239 -3.02 -18.44 -4.79
C LEU A 239 -2.20 -17.90 -5.97
N LEU A 240 -2.75 -17.95 -7.20
CA LEU A 240 -2.10 -17.41 -8.39
C LEU A 240 -1.86 -15.90 -8.22
N PHE A 241 -2.87 -15.17 -7.74
CA PHE A 241 -2.71 -13.77 -7.38
C PHE A 241 -1.60 -13.59 -6.34
N GLY A 242 -1.58 -14.37 -5.26
CA GLY A 242 -0.53 -14.33 -4.25
C GLY A 242 0.87 -14.52 -4.82
N ILE A 243 1.08 -15.51 -5.69
CA ILE A 243 2.36 -15.77 -6.35
C ILE A 243 2.75 -14.57 -7.24
N THR A 244 1.83 -14.09 -8.07
CA THR A 244 2.11 -12.94 -8.97
C THR A 244 2.38 -11.66 -8.19
N ASN A 245 1.68 -11.43 -7.07
CA ASN A 245 1.87 -10.29 -6.19
C ASN A 245 3.21 -10.35 -5.46
N ILE A 246 3.63 -11.55 -5.03
CA ILE A 246 4.95 -11.77 -4.43
C ILE A 246 6.03 -11.46 -5.46
N VAL A 247 6.03 -12.16 -6.60
CA VAL A 247 7.08 -12.05 -7.62
C VAL A 247 7.12 -10.66 -8.25
N GLY A 248 5.96 -10.08 -8.56
CA GLY A 248 5.86 -8.76 -9.18
C GLY A 248 6.36 -7.63 -8.29
N ASN A 249 5.97 -7.63 -7.01
CA ASN A 249 6.32 -6.52 -6.12
C ASN A 249 7.78 -6.58 -5.60
N PHE A 250 8.47 -7.73 -5.70
CA PHE A 250 9.89 -7.81 -5.36
C PHE A 250 10.72 -6.77 -6.12
N GLY A 251 10.47 -6.62 -7.42
CA GLY A 251 11.15 -5.62 -8.24
C GLY A 251 10.85 -4.20 -7.75
N THR A 252 9.56 -3.89 -7.56
CA THR A 252 9.14 -2.55 -7.16
C THR A 252 9.62 -2.17 -5.76
N VAL A 253 9.79 -3.13 -4.85
CA VAL A 253 10.28 -2.86 -3.49
C VAL A 253 11.79 -2.74 -3.43
N PHE A 254 12.52 -3.67 -4.05
CA PHE A 254 13.97 -3.75 -3.85
C PHE A 254 14.74 -2.76 -4.72
N VAL A 255 14.12 -2.28 -5.81
CA VAL A 255 14.74 -1.34 -6.74
C VAL A 255 14.25 0.09 -6.52
N ASP A 256 13.27 0.30 -5.65
CA ASP A 256 12.80 1.64 -5.28
C ASP A 256 13.65 2.25 -4.17
N GLN A 257 14.29 3.38 -4.52
CA GLN A 257 15.14 4.15 -3.62
C GLN A 257 14.36 4.74 -2.42
N SER A 258 13.04 4.93 -2.50
CA SER A 258 12.20 5.48 -1.41
C SER A 258 12.29 4.63 -0.14
N TYR A 259 12.33 3.30 -0.29
CA TYR A 259 12.47 2.35 0.82
C TYR A 259 13.88 2.30 1.39
N TRP A 260 14.88 2.41 0.53
CA TRP A 260 16.29 2.46 0.94
C TRP A 260 16.60 3.73 1.73
N GLN A 261 15.94 4.86 1.44
CA GLN A 261 16.09 6.08 2.24
C GLN A 261 15.64 5.89 3.69
N SER A 262 14.54 5.17 3.90
CA SER A 262 14.07 4.79 5.24
C SER A 262 15.09 3.92 5.98
N ALA A 263 15.73 3.00 5.26
CA ALA A 263 16.82 2.22 5.80
C ALA A 263 18.04 3.07 6.16
N VAL A 264 18.43 4.02 5.30
CA VAL A 264 19.56 4.93 5.53
C VAL A 264 19.33 5.82 6.76
N ALA A 265 18.13 6.37 6.93
CA ALA A 265 17.79 7.30 8.01
C ALA A 265 17.59 6.66 9.40
N ALA A 266 17.27 5.36 9.47
CA ALA A 266 17.10 4.65 10.74
C ALA A 266 18.41 4.57 11.55
N LYS A 267 18.36 4.47 12.88
CA LYS A 267 19.57 4.13 13.67
C LYS A 267 19.94 2.66 13.51
N PRO A 268 21.23 2.25 13.46
CA PRO A 268 21.63 0.84 13.33
C PRO A 268 21.00 -0.11 14.36
N LYS A 269 21.00 0.27 15.65
CA LYS A 269 20.38 -0.54 16.74
C LYS A 269 18.85 -0.59 16.67
N SER A 270 18.22 0.39 16.03
CA SER A 270 16.76 0.53 15.97
C SER A 270 16.15 0.03 14.67
N ALA A 271 16.94 -0.06 13.59
CA ALA A 271 16.48 -0.47 12.27
C ALA A 271 15.81 -1.85 12.31
N VAL A 272 16.46 -2.84 12.94
CA VAL A 272 15.93 -4.21 13.02
C VAL A 272 14.51 -4.24 13.60
N ARG A 273 14.32 -3.61 14.76
CA ARG A 273 13.02 -3.56 15.44
C ARG A 273 12.00 -2.76 14.63
N GLY A 274 12.42 -1.62 14.06
CA GLY A 274 11.55 -0.78 13.24
C GLY A 274 11.01 -1.52 12.02
N PHE A 275 11.87 -2.23 11.28
CA PHE A 275 11.47 -2.97 10.10
C PHE A 275 10.62 -4.22 10.41
N LEU A 276 10.97 -4.98 11.44
CA LEU A 276 10.17 -6.16 11.82
C LEU A 276 8.78 -5.76 12.33
N ILE A 277 8.71 -4.76 13.22
CA ILE A 277 7.43 -4.25 13.72
C ILE A 277 6.63 -3.63 12.57
N GLY A 278 7.27 -2.81 11.73
CA GLY A 278 6.64 -2.22 10.56
C GLY A 278 6.04 -3.26 9.62
N GLY A 279 6.77 -4.33 9.29
CA GLY A 279 6.28 -5.40 8.42
C GLY A 279 5.12 -6.20 9.00
N LEU A 280 5.15 -6.48 10.31
CA LEU A 280 4.06 -7.17 11.00
C LEU A 280 2.80 -6.30 11.10
N VAL A 281 2.96 -5.03 11.46
CA VAL A 281 1.86 -4.06 11.57
C VAL A 281 1.26 -3.76 10.20
N TRP A 282 2.09 -3.73 9.15
CA TRP A 282 1.63 -3.46 7.80
C TRP A 282 0.63 -4.51 7.32
N PHE A 283 0.79 -5.79 7.68
CA PHE A 283 -0.18 -6.85 7.32
C PHE A 283 -1.63 -6.46 7.68
N ALA A 284 -1.81 -5.83 8.84
CA ALA A 284 -3.13 -5.46 9.35
C ALA A 284 -3.83 -4.42 8.47
N VAL A 285 -3.09 -3.57 7.75
CA VAL A 285 -3.65 -2.48 6.93
C VAL A 285 -4.48 -3.01 5.76
N PRO A 286 -3.90 -3.71 4.74
CA PRO A 286 -4.67 -4.26 3.65
C PRO A 286 -5.62 -5.36 4.11
N PHE A 287 -5.24 -6.18 5.10
CA PHE A 287 -6.11 -7.25 5.57
C PHE A 287 -7.40 -6.68 6.17
N CYS A 288 -7.31 -5.74 7.11
CA CYS A 288 -8.48 -5.10 7.71
C CYS A 288 -9.32 -4.36 6.67
N MET A 289 -8.68 -3.58 5.79
CA MET A 289 -9.39 -2.85 4.74
C MET A 289 -10.20 -3.78 3.83
N ALA A 290 -9.56 -4.87 3.39
CA ALA A 290 -10.14 -5.79 2.44
C ALA A 290 -11.19 -6.72 3.06
N THR A 291 -11.01 -7.15 4.30
CA THR A 291 -12.05 -7.89 5.02
C THR A 291 -13.23 -7.00 5.35
N THR A 292 -13.00 -5.71 5.60
CA THR A 292 -14.07 -4.78 5.96
C THR A 292 -14.88 -4.35 4.74
N THR A 293 -14.23 -4.02 3.63
CA THR A 293 -14.94 -3.46 2.45
C THR A 293 -15.14 -4.48 1.34
N GLY A 294 -14.16 -5.34 1.08
CA GLY A 294 -14.26 -6.40 0.07
C GLY A 294 -15.29 -7.47 0.43
N LEU A 295 -15.14 -8.09 1.61
CA LEU A 295 -16.07 -9.14 2.05
C LEU A 295 -17.47 -8.57 2.37
N ALA A 296 -17.56 -7.40 3.00
CA ALA A 296 -18.86 -6.77 3.24
C ALA A 296 -19.53 -6.32 1.94
N GLY A 297 -18.77 -5.89 0.93
CA GLY A 297 -19.32 -5.59 -0.39
C GLY A 297 -19.89 -6.82 -1.08
N GLN A 298 -19.23 -7.97 -0.90
CA GLN A 298 -19.70 -9.24 -1.45
C GLN A 298 -20.94 -9.76 -0.70
N SER A 299 -20.91 -9.73 0.64
CA SER A 299 -22.06 -10.03 1.51
C SER A 299 -23.26 -9.14 1.16
N GLY A 300 -23.03 -7.83 1.08
CA GLY A 300 -24.01 -6.78 0.83
C GLY A 300 -24.51 -6.70 -0.61
N ARG A 301 -24.03 -7.59 -1.50
CA ARG A 301 -24.38 -7.68 -2.93
C ARG A 301 -24.30 -6.33 -3.64
N VAL A 302 -23.22 -5.58 -3.38
CA VAL A 302 -23.00 -4.31 -4.06
C VAL A 302 -22.77 -4.61 -5.54
N ALA A 303 -23.75 -4.28 -6.38
CA ALA A 303 -23.68 -4.49 -7.81
C ALA A 303 -22.66 -3.51 -8.42
N VAL A 304 -21.58 -4.04 -8.96
CA VAL A 304 -20.59 -3.25 -9.70
C VAL A 304 -20.75 -3.53 -11.19
N SER A 305 -20.94 -2.46 -11.96
CA SER A 305 -21.35 -2.51 -13.37
C SER A 305 -20.30 -3.10 -14.32
N SER A 306 -19.03 -3.19 -13.92
CA SER A 306 -17.96 -3.84 -14.70
C SER A 306 -16.74 -4.20 -13.85
N VAL A 307 -15.90 -5.11 -14.36
CA VAL A 307 -14.58 -5.45 -13.77
C VAL A 307 -13.66 -4.22 -13.66
N GLN A 308 -13.76 -3.29 -14.61
CA GLN A 308 -12.97 -2.05 -14.62
C GLN A 308 -13.42 -1.08 -13.52
N ALA A 309 -14.73 -0.99 -13.26
CA ALA A 309 -15.30 -0.20 -12.16
C ALA A 309 -14.99 -0.80 -10.77
N LEU A 310 -14.60 -2.07 -10.71
CA LEU A 310 -14.32 -2.78 -9.45
C LEU A 310 -13.03 -2.29 -8.78
N LEU A 311 -12.02 -1.86 -9.54
CA LEU A 311 -10.74 -1.39 -8.99
C LEU A 311 -10.87 -0.01 -8.34
N ASP A 312 -11.69 0.85 -8.94
CA ASP A 312 -11.79 2.25 -8.55
C ASP A 312 -12.99 2.54 -7.62
N ALA A 313 -14.13 1.88 -7.86
CA ALA A 313 -15.39 2.26 -7.25
C ALA A 313 -15.93 1.28 -6.18
N LEU A 314 -15.40 0.06 -6.06
CA LEU A 314 -15.93 -0.93 -5.11
C LEU A 314 -15.90 -0.40 -3.67
N VAL A 315 -14.73 0.02 -3.21
CA VAL A 315 -14.54 0.48 -1.83
C VAL A 315 -15.43 1.70 -1.56
N THR A 316 -15.45 2.65 -2.49
CA THR A 316 -16.30 3.84 -2.44
C THR A 316 -17.78 3.48 -2.37
N ALA A 317 -18.25 2.54 -3.19
CA ALA A 317 -19.64 2.10 -3.21
C ALA A 317 -20.05 1.39 -1.93
N VAL A 318 -19.17 0.52 -1.39
CA VAL A 318 -19.43 -0.19 -0.13
C VAL A 318 -19.50 0.79 1.02
N LEU A 319 -18.53 1.68 1.16
CA LEU A 319 -18.52 2.67 2.24
C LEU A 319 -19.64 3.68 2.10
N SER A 320 -20.03 4.06 0.88
CA SER A 320 -21.20 4.92 0.65
C SER A 320 -22.51 4.23 1.01
N LYS A 321 -22.62 2.91 0.78
CA LYS A 321 -23.78 2.13 1.20
C LYS A 321 -23.87 2.00 2.73
N VAL A 322 -22.73 1.77 3.39
CA VAL A 322 -22.67 1.51 4.84
C VAL A 322 -22.77 2.78 5.68
N MET A 323 -22.15 3.88 5.23
CA MET A 323 -21.98 5.12 6.00
C MET A 323 -22.60 6.36 5.32
N GLY A 324 -23.24 6.20 4.17
CA GLY A 324 -23.67 7.33 3.34
C GLY A 324 -22.48 8.11 2.79
N SER A 325 -22.72 9.38 2.42
CA SER A 325 -21.68 10.28 1.87
C SER A 325 -20.47 10.47 2.80
N SER A 326 -20.65 10.25 4.10
CA SER A 326 -19.57 10.35 5.08
C SER A 326 -18.49 9.27 4.89
N GLY A 327 -18.85 8.04 4.52
CA GLY A 327 -17.88 6.95 4.28
C GLY A 327 -17.00 7.23 3.06
N ALA A 328 -17.62 7.79 2.03
CA ALA A 328 -16.97 8.22 0.79
C ALA A 328 -15.93 9.32 1.07
N PHE A 329 -16.27 10.31 1.91
CA PHE A 329 -15.35 11.35 2.34
C PHE A 329 -14.19 10.82 3.20
N ILE A 330 -14.47 9.91 4.14
CA ILE A 330 -13.43 9.31 4.98
C ILE A 330 -12.45 8.49 4.13
N LEU A 331 -12.94 7.74 3.13
CA LEU A 331 -12.09 7.02 2.17
C LEU A 331 -11.18 7.97 1.39
N LEU A 332 -11.73 9.08 0.91
CA LEU A 332 -10.95 10.09 0.20
C LEU A 332 -9.81 10.62 1.06
N LEU A 333 -10.11 10.94 2.31
CA LEU A 333 -9.10 11.43 3.25
C LEU A 333 -8.05 10.35 3.51
N GLN A 334 -8.44 9.08 3.65
CA GLN A 334 -7.50 7.96 3.81
C GLN A 334 -6.55 7.82 2.63
N LEU A 335 -7.09 7.83 1.40
CA LEU A 335 -6.30 7.73 0.18
C LEU A 335 -5.41 8.95 -0.01
N PHE A 336 -5.92 10.14 0.32
CA PHE A 336 -5.12 11.34 0.31
C PHE A 336 -3.91 11.23 1.25
N MET A 337 -4.09 10.72 2.48
CA MET A 337 -2.97 10.49 3.40
C MET A 337 -1.95 9.48 2.85
N ALA A 338 -2.43 8.38 2.26
CA ALA A 338 -1.59 7.35 1.64
C ALA A 338 -0.75 7.88 0.47
N ILE A 339 -1.38 8.63 -0.44
CA ILE A 339 -0.74 9.21 -1.63
C ILE A 339 0.23 10.31 -1.23
N THR A 340 -0.17 11.18 -0.31
CA THR A 340 0.68 12.27 0.20
C THR A 340 1.95 11.70 0.85
N SER A 341 1.80 10.65 1.65
CA SER A 341 2.94 10.01 2.31
C SER A 341 3.89 9.34 1.33
N THR A 342 3.37 8.59 0.37
CA THR A 342 4.22 7.84 -0.56
C THR A 342 4.82 8.77 -1.60
N GLY A 343 4.03 9.71 -2.14
CA GLY A 343 4.49 10.67 -3.14
C GLY A 343 5.61 11.59 -2.66
N SER A 344 5.61 12.00 -1.37
CA SER A 344 6.75 12.74 -0.81
C SER A 344 8.02 11.88 -0.74
N ALA A 345 7.91 10.60 -0.39
CA ALA A 345 9.03 9.67 -0.39
C ALA A 345 9.59 9.45 -1.80
N GLU A 346 8.73 9.30 -2.80
CA GLU A 346 9.11 9.18 -4.22
C GLU A 346 9.87 10.41 -4.73
N ILE A 347 9.44 11.61 -4.38
CA ILE A 347 10.12 12.86 -4.77
C ILE A 347 11.52 12.91 -4.18
N ILE A 348 11.69 12.57 -2.90
CA ILE A 348 13.01 12.55 -2.25
C ILE A 348 13.86 11.42 -2.86
N ALA A 349 13.26 10.26 -3.18
CA ALA A 349 13.91 9.16 -3.86
C ALA A 349 14.55 9.63 -5.16
N VAL A 350 13.74 10.10 -6.12
CA VAL A 350 14.21 10.60 -7.43
C VAL A 350 15.24 11.71 -7.26
N SER A 351 15.01 12.67 -6.35
CA SER A 351 15.97 13.74 -6.08
C SER A 351 17.34 13.21 -5.64
N SER A 352 17.35 12.20 -4.76
CA SER A 352 18.60 11.58 -4.29
C SER A 352 19.35 10.83 -5.39
N ILE A 353 18.62 10.14 -6.29
CA ILE A 353 19.20 9.42 -7.44
C ILE A 353 19.88 10.43 -8.37
N LEU A 354 19.14 11.47 -8.77
CA LEU A 354 19.65 12.49 -9.68
C LEU A 354 20.87 13.21 -9.09
N THR A 355 20.87 13.45 -7.78
CA THR A 355 21.94 14.19 -7.09
C THR A 355 23.19 13.32 -6.87
N TYR A 356 23.04 12.17 -6.20
CA TYR A 356 24.20 11.38 -5.76
C TYR A 356 24.69 10.39 -6.81
N ASP A 357 23.80 9.78 -7.58
CA ASP A 357 24.16 8.71 -8.52
C ASP A 357 24.41 9.21 -9.94
N ILE A 358 23.83 10.36 -10.32
CA ILE A 358 24.05 10.98 -11.63
C ILE A 358 24.97 12.20 -11.49
N TYR A 359 24.52 13.25 -10.79
CA TYR A 359 25.21 14.53 -10.79
C TYR A 359 26.60 14.44 -10.15
N TYR A 360 26.70 14.07 -8.87
CA TYR A 360 27.99 13.96 -8.19
C TYR A 360 28.86 12.80 -8.65
N THR A 361 28.31 11.82 -9.36
CA THR A 361 29.06 10.62 -9.75
C THR A 361 29.59 10.68 -11.17
N TYR A 362 28.89 11.38 -12.08
CA TYR A 362 29.25 11.42 -13.51
C TYR A 362 29.38 12.82 -14.10
N LEU A 363 28.58 13.79 -13.62
CA LEU A 363 28.60 15.15 -14.19
C LEU A 363 29.59 16.07 -13.48
N ASN A 364 29.67 16.00 -12.15
CA ASN A 364 30.60 16.80 -11.36
C ASN A 364 31.18 15.99 -10.19
N PRO A 365 32.18 15.12 -10.45
CA PRO A 365 32.81 14.27 -9.44
C PRO A 365 33.56 15.04 -8.34
N GLU A 366 33.97 16.27 -8.60
CA GLU A 366 34.81 17.08 -7.70
C GLU A 366 34.07 17.57 -6.46
N LEU A 367 32.73 17.54 -6.48
CA LEU A 367 31.85 17.99 -5.39
C LEU A 367 31.46 16.88 -4.40
N LYS A 368 31.87 15.62 -4.61
CA LYS A 368 31.29 14.45 -3.94
C LYS A 368 31.75 14.22 -2.49
#